data_AF-A0ABD5VG38-F1
#
_entry.id   AF-A0ABD5VG38-F1
#
_cell.length_a   1.000
_cell.length_b   1.000
_cell.length_c   1.000
_cell.angle_alpha   90.00
_cell.angle_beta   90.00
_cell.angle_gamma   90.00
#
_symmetry.space_group_name_H-M   'P 1'
#
loop_
_entity.id
_entity.type
_entity.pdbx_description
1 polymer ?
#
loop_
_entity_poly.entity_id
_entity_poly.type
_entity_poly.pdbx_seq_one_letter_code
_entity_poly.pdbx_strand_id
1 'polypeptide(L)'
;MSEKHQKLVGTRIPHGAASSVFPVEDLPCDVYQRRDAKRILESTPSDAVLGLRATSMASSYFLHGHALTVVDTVSLPDTAKADIRDRSGVDVHDFELLAIGKANRNYENRTLSEYATP
;
A
#
# COMPACT_ATOMS: atom_id res chain seq x y z
N MET A 1 19.39 -5.29 19.80
CA MET A 1 18.78 -6.01 18.65
C MET A 1 18.11 -4.94 17.79
N SER A 2 18.72 -4.52 16.69
CA SER A 2 18.26 -3.37 15.91
C SER A 2 16.85 -3.60 15.36
N GLU A 3 15.90 -2.74 15.77
CA GLU A 3 14.62 -2.53 15.09
C GLU A 3 14.89 -2.08 13.66
N LYS A 4 15.16 -3.03 12.77
CA LYS A 4 15.11 -2.78 11.33
C LYS A 4 13.65 -2.48 11.02
N HIS A 5 13.32 -1.20 11.05
CA HIS A 5 12.13 -0.62 10.45
C HIS A 5 12.10 -1.00 8.98
N GLN A 6 11.61 -2.20 8.67
CA GLN A 6 11.49 -2.70 7.32
C GLN A 6 10.44 -1.79 6.67
N LYS A 7 10.89 -0.89 5.80
CA LYS A 7 9.98 -0.09 4.99
C LYS A 7 9.23 -1.10 4.13
N LEU A 8 7.95 -1.33 4.39
CA LEU A 8 7.12 -2.25 3.60
C LEU A 8 6.90 -1.76 2.15
N VAL A 9 7.35 -0.55 1.83
CA VAL A 9 7.20 0.09 0.52
C VAL A 9 8.46 0.91 0.23
N GLY A 10 9.07 0.65 -0.92
CA GLY A 10 10.23 1.37 -1.46
C GLY A 10 9.81 2.63 -2.22
N THR A 11 9.10 2.45 -3.33
CA THR A 11 8.68 3.54 -4.23
C THR A 11 7.26 3.99 -3.93
N ARG A 12 6.97 5.30 -4.01
CA ARG A 12 5.62 5.83 -3.80
C ARG A 12 5.16 6.80 -4.88
N ILE A 13 3.97 6.56 -5.43
CA ILE A 13 3.29 7.43 -6.39
C ILE A 13 2.19 8.28 -5.72
N PRO A 14 1.87 9.47 -6.27
CA PRO A 14 0.74 10.26 -5.81
C PRO A 14 -0.58 9.46 -5.80
N HIS A 15 -1.40 9.62 -4.76
CA HIS A 15 -2.74 9.05 -4.69
C HIS A 15 -3.56 9.34 -5.96
N GLY A 16 -3.53 10.59 -6.45
CA GLY A 16 -4.26 10.99 -7.65
C GLY A 16 -3.74 10.36 -8.96
N ALA A 17 -2.50 9.85 -8.98
CA ALA A 17 -1.97 9.11 -10.11
C ALA A 17 -2.47 7.66 -10.15
N ALA A 18 -2.94 7.15 -9.01
CA ALA A 18 -3.54 5.83 -8.88
C ALA A 18 -5.08 5.88 -8.88
N SER A 19 -5.70 6.92 -9.45
CA SER A 19 -7.17 7.01 -9.46
C SER A 19 -7.83 5.86 -10.23
N SER A 20 -7.14 5.31 -11.24
CA SER A 20 -7.62 4.22 -12.09
C SER A 20 -7.76 2.88 -11.36
N VAL A 21 -7.19 2.75 -10.15
CA VAL A 21 -7.31 1.53 -9.33
C VAL A 21 -8.42 1.62 -8.28
N PHE A 22 -9.20 2.70 -8.29
CA PHE A 22 -10.34 2.88 -7.41
C PHE A 22 -11.65 2.87 -8.22
N PRO A 23 -12.71 2.22 -7.69
CA PRO A 23 -12.72 1.41 -6.47
C PRO A 23 -11.98 0.08 -6.66
N VAL A 24 -11.33 -0.44 -5.60
CA VAL A 24 -10.47 -1.64 -5.72
C VAL A 24 -11.30 -2.91 -5.92
N GLU A 25 -12.54 -2.92 -5.44
CA GLU A 25 -13.51 -4.01 -5.58
C GLU A 25 -13.97 -4.27 -7.03
N ASP A 26 -13.84 -3.27 -7.92
CA ASP A 26 -14.22 -3.39 -9.33
C ASP A 26 -13.05 -3.85 -10.21
N LEU A 27 -11.87 -4.05 -9.63
CA LEU A 27 -10.71 -4.49 -10.37
C LEU A 27 -10.84 -5.97 -10.75
N PRO A 28 -10.54 -6.35 -12.00
CA PRO A 28 -10.60 -7.74 -12.46
C PRO A 28 -9.35 -8.52 -12.02
N CYS A 29 -8.92 -8.36 -10.77
CA CYS A 29 -7.74 -9.00 -10.21
C CYS A 29 -7.91 -9.36 -8.73
N ASP A 30 -6.96 -10.13 -8.22
CA ASP A 30 -6.94 -10.49 -6.81
C ASP A 30 -6.59 -9.27 -5.95
N VAL A 31 -7.49 -8.96 -5.02
CA VAL A 31 -7.34 -7.87 -4.06
C VAL A 31 -7.26 -8.46 -2.66
N TYR A 32 -6.13 -8.25 -2.00
CA TYR A 32 -5.88 -8.71 -0.65
C TYR A 32 -6.03 -7.55 0.33
N GLN A 33 -6.72 -7.75 1.45
CA GLN A 33 -6.96 -6.69 2.44
C GLN A 33 -6.49 -7.07 3.85
N ARG A 34 -6.28 -6.05 4.68
CA ARG A 34 -5.99 -6.13 6.12
C ARG A 34 -4.81 -7.07 6.42
N ARG A 35 -5.08 -8.22 7.03
CA ARG A 35 -4.06 -9.16 7.51
C ARG A 35 -3.35 -9.86 6.36
N ASP A 36 -4.08 -10.19 5.30
CA ASP A 36 -3.51 -10.89 4.15
C ASP A 36 -2.60 -9.94 3.36
N ALA A 37 -3.06 -8.70 3.16
CA ALA A 37 -2.24 -7.62 2.61
C ALA A 37 -0.94 -7.41 3.42
N LYS A 38 -1.04 -7.35 4.76
CA LYS A 38 0.15 -7.22 5.62
C LYS A 38 1.12 -8.38 5.44
N ARG A 39 0.62 -9.62 5.44
CA ARG A 39 1.45 -10.82 5.28
C ARG A 39 2.19 -10.81 3.95
N ILE A 40 1.49 -10.46 2.86
CA ILE A 40 2.06 -10.37 1.52
C ILE A 40 3.16 -9.29 1.48
N LEU A 41 2.92 -8.12 2.09
CA LEU A 41 3.92 -7.05 2.16
C LEU A 41 5.15 -7.42 2.99
N GLU A 42 4.98 -8.18 4.07
CA GLU A 42 6.10 -8.64 4.90
C GLU A 42 6.95 -9.72 4.20
N SER A 43 6.35 -10.51 3.31
CA SER A 43 7.05 -11.51 2.51
C SER A 43 7.66 -10.98 1.21
N THR A 44 7.29 -9.76 0.79
CA THR A 44 7.73 -9.18 -0.50
C THR A 44 8.86 -8.17 -0.28
N PRO A 45 9.93 -8.18 -1.11
CA PRO A 45 10.96 -7.16 -1.09
C PRO A 45 10.36 -5.75 -1.26
N SER A 46 10.78 -4.80 -0.42
CA SER A 46 10.18 -3.46 -0.40
C SER A 46 10.33 -2.69 -1.71
N ASP A 47 11.38 -2.95 -2.47
CA ASP A 47 11.66 -2.41 -3.78
C ASP A 47 10.73 -2.95 -4.87
N ALA A 48 10.19 -4.16 -4.70
CA ALA A 48 9.14 -4.74 -5.56
C ALA A 48 7.72 -4.22 -5.22
N VAL A 49 7.58 -3.38 -4.18
CA VAL A 49 6.29 -2.82 -3.75
C VAL A 49 6.19 -1.34 -4.10
N LEU A 50 5.18 -1.01 -4.91
CA LEU A 50 4.74 0.34 -5.21
C LEU A 50 3.66 0.77 -4.20
N GLY A 51 3.83 1.89 -3.51
CA GLY A 51 2.81 2.39 -2.60
C GLY A 51 2.23 3.74 -2.99
N LEU A 52 1.13 4.11 -2.33
CA LEU A 52 0.54 5.42 -2.50
C LEU A 52 1.05 6.43 -1.47
N ARG A 53 1.24 7.68 -1.91
CA ARG A 53 1.45 8.83 -1.02
C ARG A 53 0.31 9.83 -1.16
N ALA A 54 -0.13 10.38 -0.04
CA ALA A 54 -1.06 11.49 -0.03
C ALA A 54 -0.40 12.74 -0.66
N THR A 55 -1.16 13.49 -1.43
CA THR A 55 -0.76 14.81 -1.98
C THR A 55 -1.61 15.96 -1.45
N SER A 56 -2.73 15.65 -0.79
CA SER A 56 -3.66 16.59 -0.17
C SER A 56 -4.21 16.02 1.14
N MET A 57 -4.83 16.88 1.95
CA MET A 57 -5.53 16.43 3.17
C MET A 57 -6.60 15.39 2.87
N ALA A 58 -7.40 15.59 1.82
CA ALA A 58 -8.42 14.63 1.40
C ALA A 58 -7.81 13.25 1.10
N SER A 59 -6.72 13.19 0.32
CA SER A 59 -6.02 11.92 0.04
C SER A 59 -5.36 11.31 1.28
N SER A 60 -4.94 12.12 2.25
CA SER A 60 -4.39 11.63 3.52
C SER A 60 -5.45 10.96 4.38
N TYR A 61 -6.64 11.57 4.49
CA TYR A 61 -7.78 10.98 5.17
C TYR A 61 -8.24 9.71 4.48
N PHE A 62 -8.31 9.71 3.14
CA PHE A 62 -8.62 8.52 2.36
C PHE A 62 -7.63 7.39 2.68
N LEU A 63 -6.32 7.63 2.54
CA LEU A 63 -5.31 6.59 2.78
C LEU A 63 -5.23 6.11 4.24
N HIS A 64 -5.58 6.95 5.21
CA HIS A 64 -5.67 6.53 6.62
C HIS A 64 -6.95 5.76 6.94
N GLY A 65 -8.07 6.13 6.32
CA GLY A 65 -9.35 5.43 6.49
C GLY A 65 -9.46 4.16 5.66
N HIS A 66 -8.67 4.04 4.59
CA HIS A 66 -8.66 2.87 3.72
C HIS A 66 -7.98 1.69 4.42
N ALA A 67 -8.61 0.52 4.37
CA ALA A 67 -7.99 -0.72 4.83
C ALA A 67 -6.69 -0.98 4.06
N LEU A 68 -5.64 -1.43 4.74
CA LEU A 68 -4.41 -1.85 4.05
C LEU A 68 -4.77 -2.86 2.96
N THR A 69 -4.50 -2.52 1.70
CA THR A 69 -4.89 -3.30 0.54
C THR A 69 -3.69 -3.50 -0.35
N VAL A 70 -3.55 -4.69 -0.91
CA VAL A 70 -2.51 -5.05 -1.87
C VAL A 70 -3.20 -5.60 -3.10
N VAL A 71 -2.77 -5.10 -4.24
CA VAL A 71 -3.23 -5.54 -5.55
C VAL A 71 -2.03 -6.05 -6.32
N ASP A 72 -2.19 -7.18 -6.99
CA ASP A 72 -1.19 -7.70 -7.92
C ASP A 72 -1.08 -6.76 -9.13
N THR A 73 0.12 -6.25 -9.39
CA THR A 73 0.36 -5.39 -10.56
C THR A 73 0.27 -6.18 -11.85
N VAL A 74 0.63 -7.47 -11.87
CA VAL A 74 0.59 -8.31 -13.06
C VAL A 74 -0.83 -8.43 -13.57
N SER A 75 -1.79 -8.68 -12.67
CA SER A 75 -3.22 -8.81 -12.97
C SER A 75 -3.94 -7.48 -13.16
N LEU A 76 -3.28 -6.34 -12.89
CA LEU A 76 -3.89 -5.03 -13.09
C LEU A 76 -4.19 -4.79 -14.59
N PRO A 77 -5.33 -4.19 -14.94
CA PRO A 77 -5.61 -3.82 -16.33
C PRO A 77 -4.51 -2.94 -16.93
N ASP A 78 -4.11 -3.23 -18.17
CA ASP A 78 -3.07 -2.44 -18.86
C ASP A 78 -3.46 -0.97 -19.02
N THR A 79 -4.75 -0.67 -19.12
CA THR A 79 -5.29 0.69 -19.10
C THR A 79 -5.00 1.41 -17.78
N ALA A 80 -5.12 0.71 -16.64
CA ALA A 80 -4.80 1.27 -15.33
C ALA A 80 -3.29 1.48 -15.15
N LYS A 81 -2.46 0.53 -15.62
CA LYS A 81 -0.99 0.66 -15.63
C LYS A 81 -0.54 1.85 -16.46
N ALA A 82 -1.10 2.01 -17.65
CA ALA A 82 -0.81 3.14 -18.53
C ALA A 82 -1.20 4.49 -17.89
N ASP A 83 -2.40 4.60 -17.30
CA ASP A 83 -2.83 5.83 -16.61
C ASP A 83 -1.92 6.18 -15.42
N ILE A 84 -1.48 5.18 -14.65
CA ILE A 84 -0.51 5.39 -13.57
C ILE A 84 0.83 5.89 -14.13
N ARG A 85 1.33 5.28 -15.20
CA ARG A 85 2.57 5.68 -15.85
C ARG A 85 2.50 7.13 -16.35
N ASP A 86 1.42 7.49 -17.03
CA ASP A 86 1.23 8.82 -17.58
C ASP A 86 1.16 9.90 -16.49
N ARG A 87 0.54 9.59 -15.35
CA ARG A 87 0.34 10.54 -14.26
C ARG A 87 1.49 10.61 -13.25
N SER A 88 2.26 9.54 -13.10
CA SER A 88 3.32 9.46 -12.10
C SER A 88 4.73 9.39 -12.68
N GLY A 89 4.87 9.04 -13.96
CA GLY A 89 6.15 8.73 -14.60
C GLY A 89 6.76 7.39 -14.16
N VAL A 90 6.05 6.60 -13.36
CA VAL A 90 6.53 5.31 -12.84
C VAL A 90 5.90 4.18 -13.65
N ASP A 91 6.74 3.27 -14.14
CA ASP A 91 6.25 2.06 -14.79
C ASP A 91 5.78 1.04 -13.74
N VAL A 92 4.50 0.68 -13.79
CA VAL A 92 3.90 -0.28 -12.85
C VAL A 92 4.42 -1.69 -13.09
N HIS A 93 4.94 -1.99 -14.29
CA HIS A 93 5.52 -3.29 -14.63
C HIS A 93 6.82 -3.59 -13.88
N ASP A 94 7.49 -2.57 -13.32
CA ASP A 94 8.71 -2.75 -12.53
C ASP A 94 8.44 -3.23 -11.09
N PHE A 95 7.17 -3.32 -10.70
CA PHE A 95 6.73 -3.70 -9.36
C PHE A 95 5.86 -4.93 -9.44
N GLU A 96 5.86 -5.75 -8.38
CA GLU A 96 5.00 -6.93 -8.24
C GLU A 96 3.68 -6.57 -7.57
N LEU A 97 3.70 -5.58 -6.68
CA LEU A 97 2.55 -5.25 -5.83
C LEU A 97 2.29 -3.76 -5.78
N LEU A 98 1.01 -3.40 -5.80
CA LEU A 98 0.51 -2.08 -5.48
C LEU A 98 -0.12 -2.06 -4.08
N ALA A 99 0.48 -1.33 -3.15
CA ALA A 99 0.03 -1.15 -1.79
C ALA A 99 -0.79 0.14 -1.62
N ILE A 100 -2.04 -0.02 -1.20
CA ILE A 100 -3.01 1.05 -0.96
C ILE A 100 -3.30 1.17 0.54
N GLY A 101 -3.38 2.42 1.01
CA GLY A 101 -3.60 2.74 2.40
C GLY A 101 -2.31 2.73 3.22
N LYS A 102 -2.44 3.02 4.52
CA LYS A 102 -1.29 3.03 5.41
C LYS A 102 -0.96 1.60 5.80
N ALA A 103 0.18 1.09 5.33
CA ALA A 103 0.84 -0.04 5.95
C ALA A 103 1.20 0.43 7.37
N ASN A 104 0.33 0.13 8.34
CA ASN A 104 0.56 0.52 9.71
C ASN A 104 1.94 -0.01 10.10
N ARG A 105 2.91 0.90 10.27
CA ARG A 105 3.98 0.69 11.25
C ARG A 105 3.25 0.17 12.47
N ASN A 106 3.65 -1.01 12.94
CA ASN A 106 3.11 -1.63 14.12
C ASN A 106 2.77 -0.54 15.16
N TYR A 107 1.52 -0.10 15.21
CA TYR A 107 0.91 0.07 16.50
C TYR A 107 0.81 -1.38 16.94
N GLU A 108 1.89 -1.86 17.56
CA GLU A 108 1.74 -2.84 18.61
C GLU A 108 0.52 -2.34 19.37
N ASN A 109 -0.57 -3.11 19.36
CA ASN A 109 -1.65 -2.86 20.29
C ASN A 109 -1.03 -3.09 21.67
N ARG A 110 -0.33 -2.09 22.19
CA ARG A 110 0.25 -2.11 23.51
C ARG A 110 -0.93 -2.14 24.44
N THR A 111 -1.14 -3.32 25.01
CA THR A 111 -2.22 -3.51 25.97
C THR A 111 -1.96 -2.59 27.16
N LEU A 112 -3.02 -2.03 27.76
CA LEU A 112 -2.93 -1.18 28.96
C LEU A 112 -2.13 -1.83 30.11
N SER A 113 -2.02 -3.17 30.09
CA SER A 113 -1.21 -3.98 31.00
C SER A 113 0.28 -3.65 30.98
N GLU A 114 0.83 -3.08 29.90
CA GLU A 114 2.24 -2.68 29.82
C GLU A 114 2.54 -1.39 30.60
N TYR A 115 1.52 -0.58 30.89
CA TYR A 115 1.62 0.62 31.74
C TYR A 115 1.30 0.33 33.22
N ALA A 116 0.95 -0.91 33.55
CA ALA A 116 0.78 -1.37 34.91
C ALA A 116 2.04 -2.15 35.33
N THR A 117 3.13 -1.43 35.59
CA THR A 117 4.22 -1.96 36.41
C THR A 117 4.27 -1.15 37.71
N PRO A 118 4.36 -1.80 38.89
CA PRO A 118 4.24 -1.18 40.22
C PRO A 118 5.31 -0.15 40.57
#